data_AF-X1K9R2-F1
#
_entry.id   AF-X1K9R2-F1
#
_cell.length_a   1.000
_cell.length_b   1.000
_cell.length_c   1.000
_cell.angle_alpha   90.00
_cell.angle_beta   90.00
_cell.angle_gamma   90.00
#
_symmetry.space_group_name_H-M   'P 1'
#
loop_
_entity.id
_entity.type
_entity.pdbx_description
1 polymer ?
#
loop_
_entity_poly.entity_id
_entity_poly.type
_entity_poly.pdbx_seq_one_letter_code
_entity_poly.pdbx_strand_id
1 'polypeptide(L)'
;MVISHAHFDHTGFIPRMVREGCKDIHMTHPTKDIAAILWRDHLKIEGARHWNEDDMYETLRTIKSHYYDQKFKIADGITVTYFDAGHILGSASILLDWKGQLIFYTGDINTFATPYHDTNKYPTLEDISILISESTNGLRDLPNREIPNESIVD
;
A
#
# COMPACT_ATOMS: atom_id res chain seq x y z
N MET A 1 6.22 -7.14 -8.26
CA MET A 1 5.89 -6.80 -6.85
C MET A 1 4.88 -5.67 -6.84
N VAL A 2 3.78 -5.83 -6.11
CA VAL A 2 2.67 -4.87 -6.06
C VAL A 2 2.54 -4.40 -4.62
N ILE A 3 2.64 -3.09 -4.40
CA ILE A 3 2.70 -2.48 -3.07
C ILE A 3 1.35 -1.82 -2.76
N SER A 4 0.90 -1.98 -1.51
CA SER A 4 -0.36 -1.44 -1.01
C SER A 4 -0.21 0.05 -0.63
N HIS A 5 0.74 0.39 0.23
CA HIS A 5 0.89 1.75 0.75
C HIS A 5 2.31 2.05 1.23
N ALA A 6 2.57 3.30 1.59
CA ALA A 6 3.91 3.84 1.80
C ALA A 6 4.58 3.45 3.13
N HIS A 7 3.84 2.95 4.13
CA HIS A 7 4.42 2.68 5.44
C HIS A 7 5.65 1.78 5.34
N PHE A 8 6.58 1.98 6.27
CA PHE A 8 7.89 1.36 6.21
C PHE A 8 7.84 -0.16 6.40
N ASP A 9 6.87 -0.68 7.14
CA ASP A 9 6.61 -2.12 7.26
C ASP A 9 6.10 -2.76 5.94
N HIS A 10 5.62 -1.95 5.00
CA HIS A 10 5.20 -2.39 3.65
C HIS A 10 6.23 -2.07 2.55
N THR A 11 7.09 -1.06 2.75
CA THR A 11 8.02 -0.56 1.71
C THR A 11 9.50 -0.58 2.08
N GLY A 12 9.83 -0.74 3.36
CA GLY A 12 11.15 -0.44 3.91
C GLY A 12 12.27 -1.35 3.43
N PHE A 13 11.96 -2.52 2.87
CA PHE A 13 12.96 -3.44 2.33
C PHE A 13 13.04 -3.45 0.80
N ILE A 14 12.17 -2.71 0.12
CA ILE A 14 12.12 -2.66 -1.35
C ILE A 14 13.47 -2.25 -1.94
N PRO A 15 14.20 -1.23 -1.42
CA PRO A 15 15.47 -0.85 -2.02
C PRO A 15 16.53 -1.95 -2.03
N ARG A 16 16.56 -2.75 -0.97
CA ARG A 16 17.41 -3.94 -0.93
C ARG A 16 16.98 -5.00 -1.94
N MET A 17 15.68 -5.22 -2.12
CA MET A 17 15.19 -6.17 -3.12
C MET A 17 15.54 -5.74 -4.56
N VAL A 18 15.53 -4.44 -4.85
CA VAL A 18 15.96 -3.91 -6.15
C VAL A 18 17.44 -4.18 -6.39
N ARG A 19 18.29 -3.93 -5.38
CA ARG A 19 19.71 -4.29 -5.43
C ARG A 19 19.92 -5.79 -5.70
N GLU A 20 19.06 -6.63 -5.15
CA GLU A 20 19.08 -8.09 -5.35
C GLU A 20 18.46 -8.55 -6.69
N GLY A 21 17.95 -7.61 -7.52
CA GLY A 21 17.53 -7.86 -8.90
C GLY A 21 16.04 -7.72 -9.18
N CYS A 22 15.22 -7.28 -8.21
CA CYS A 22 13.79 -7.02 -8.42
C CYS A 22 13.57 -5.76 -9.27
N LYS A 23 12.88 -5.87 -10.42
CA LYS A 23 12.73 -4.77 -11.40
C LYS A 23 11.29 -4.34 -11.72
N ASP A 24 10.28 -5.08 -11.28
CA ASP A 24 8.88 -4.78 -11.57
C ASP A 24 8.16 -4.39 -10.28
N ILE A 25 8.28 -3.13 -9.89
CA ILE A 25 7.64 -2.59 -8.69
C ILE A 25 6.47 -1.72 -9.11
N HIS A 26 5.30 -2.02 -8.58
CA HIS A 26 4.05 -1.33 -8.86
C HIS A 26 3.50 -0.72 -7.57
N MET A 27 3.08 0.54 -7.62
CA MET A 27 2.42 1.24 -6.52
C MET A 27 1.59 2.41 -7.05
N THR A 28 0.85 3.09 -6.21
CA THR A 28 0.18 4.34 -6.59
C THR A 28 1.18 5.51 -6.68
N HIS A 29 0.80 6.59 -7.37
CA HIS A 29 1.63 7.80 -7.41
C HIS A 29 1.95 8.36 -6.01
N PRO A 30 0.98 8.56 -5.10
CA PRO A 30 1.31 9.14 -3.80
C PRO A 30 2.13 8.18 -2.91
N THR A 31 1.93 6.87 -3.03
CA THR A 31 2.75 5.89 -2.30
C THR A 31 4.22 6.00 -2.67
N LYS A 32 4.55 6.22 -3.95
CA LYS A 32 5.94 6.44 -4.39
C LYS A 32 6.58 7.65 -3.72
N ASP A 33 5.86 8.77 -3.71
CA ASP A 33 6.37 10.03 -3.20
C ASP A 33 6.58 9.99 -1.68
N ILE A 34 5.61 9.42 -0.95
CA ILE A 34 5.70 9.28 0.51
C ILE A 34 6.78 8.26 0.88
N ALA A 35 6.85 7.11 0.20
CA ALA A 35 7.89 6.10 0.45
C ALA A 35 9.29 6.68 0.27
N ALA A 36 9.52 7.53 -0.73
CA ALA A 36 10.80 8.20 -0.94
C ALA A 36 11.20 9.09 0.26
N ILE A 37 10.23 9.77 0.88
CA ILE A 37 10.46 10.58 2.08
C ILE A 37 10.81 9.69 3.27
N LEU A 38 10.03 8.64 3.50
CA LEU A 38 10.25 7.70 4.61
C LEU A 38 11.58 6.96 4.48
N TRP A 39 11.99 6.59 3.26
CA TRP A 39 13.29 5.98 3.01
C TRP A 39 14.46 6.93 3.30
N ARG A 40 14.34 8.20 2.91
CA ARG A 40 15.36 9.22 3.25
C ARG A 40 15.48 9.42 4.74
N ASP A 41 14.37 9.39 5.47
CA ASP A 41 14.37 9.51 6.92
C ASP A 41 15.02 8.28 7.59
N HIS A 42 14.67 7.08 7.12
CA HIS A 42 15.31 5.84 7.58
C HIS A 42 16.83 5.87 7.41
N LEU A 43 17.35 6.33 6.25
CA LEU A 43 18.79 6.46 6.03
C LEU A 43 19.46 7.42 7.01
N LYS A 44 18.77 8.45 7.50
CA LYS A 44 19.30 9.37 8.51
C LYS A 44 19.34 8.74 9.90
N ILE A 45 18.35 7.91 10.23
CA ILE A 45 18.20 7.30 11.56
C ILE A 45 19.09 6.06 11.70
N GLU A 46 18.98 5.13 10.75
CA GLU A 46 19.63 3.80 10.81
C GLU A 46 20.91 3.70 9.98
N GLY A 47 21.21 4.73 9.16
CA GLY A 47 22.32 4.71 8.23
C GLY A 47 22.13 3.67 7.11
N ALA A 48 23.23 3.32 6.43
CA ALA A 48 23.23 2.37 5.32
C ALA A 48 23.26 0.89 5.77
N ARG A 49 22.62 0.55 6.90
CA ARG A 49 22.66 -0.80 7.48
C ARG A 49 22.01 -1.86 6.58
N HIS A 50 20.91 -1.52 5.91
CA HIS A 50 20.12 -2.47 5.11
C HIS A 50 20.30 -2.25 3.60
N TRP A 51 20.28 -0.98 3.19
CA TRP A 51 20.45 -0.50 1.82
C TRP A 51 20.94 0.96 1.88
N ASN A 52 21.47 1.48 0.79
CA ASN A 52 22.08 2.81 0.74
C ASN A 52 21.29 3.79 -0.15
N GLU A 53 21.80 5.01 -0.31
CA GLU A 53 21.13 6.04 -1.11
C GLU A 53 21.04 5.67 -2.61
N ASP A 54 22.04 4.98 -3.15
CA ASP A 54 22.04 4.53 -4.55
C ASP A 54 20.95 3.49 -4.79
N ASP A 55 20.78 2.54 -3.86
CA ASP A 55 19.72 1.53 -3.88
C ASP A 55 18.33 2.19 -3.89
N MET A 56 18.15 3.23 -3.07
CA MET A 56 16.92 4.03 -3.03
C MET A 56 16.65 4.72 -4.37
N TYR A 57 17.65 5.42 -4.95
CA TYR A 57 17.46 6.11 -6.22
C TYR A 57 17.20 5.15 -7.38
N GLU A 58 17.85 3.98 -7.41
CA GLU A 58 17.58 2.95 -8.41
C GLU A 58 16.17 2.39 -8.28
N THR A 59 15.70 2.21 -7.05
CA THR A 59 14.32 1.81 -6.77
C THR A 59 13.32 2.83 -7.31
N LEU A 60 13.55 4.13 -7.07
CA LEU A 60 12.67 5.19 -7.56
C LEU A 60 12.58 5.25 -9.10
N ARG A 61 13.66 4.89 -9.81
CA ARG A 61 13.69 4.77 -11.28
C ARG A 61 12.93 3.55 -11.79
N THR A 62 12.90 2.49 -10.99
CA THR A 62 12.30 1.19 -11.34
C THR A 62 10.78 1.14 -11.11
N ILE A 63 10.27 1.97 -10.21
CA ILE A 63 8.84 2.00 -9.86
C ILE A 63 7.95 2.45 -11.03
N LYS A 64 6.95 1.63 -11.32
CA LYS A 64 5.80 1.92 -12.20
C LYS A 64 4.64 2.38 -11.32
N SER A 65 4.23 3.64 -11.47
CA SER A 65 3.10 4.21 -10.74
C SER A 65 1.80 4.04 -11.52
N HIS A 66 0.70 3.79 -10.80
CA HIS A 66 -0.63 3.55 -11.37
C HIS A 66 -1.69 4.40 -10.68
N TYR A 67 -2.78 4.66 -11.39
CA TYR A 67 -3.98 5.28 -10.82
C TYR A 67 -4.92 4.22 -10.24
N TYR A 68 -5.81 4.67 -9.36
CA TYR A 68 -6.93 3.86 -8.90
C TYR A 68 -7.88 3.52 -10.03
N ASP A 69 -8.63 2.43 -9.87
CA ASP A 69 -9.71 1.99 -10.76
C ASP A 69 -9.24 1.70 -12.21
N GLN A 70 -7.92 1.60 -12.43
CA GLN A 70 -7.32 1.28 -13.73
C GLN A 70 -6.64 -0.09 -13.69
N LYS A 71 -6.99 -0.95 -14.65
CA LYS A 71 -6.34 -2.24 -14.85
C LYS A 71 -4.97 -2.07 -15.47
N PHE A 72 -3.96 -2.70 -14.90
CA PHE A 72 -2.62 -2.81 -15.47
C PHE A 72 -2.11 -4.25 -15.44
N LYS A 73 -1.26 -4.61 -16.41
CA LYS A 73 -0.61 -5.93 -16.44
C LYS A 73 0.67 -5.91 -15.62
N ILE A 74 0.89 -6.99 -14.87
CA ILE A 74 2.18 -7.24 -14.18
C ILE A 74 2.92 -8.46 -14.74
N ALA A 75 2.21 -9.35 -15.42
CA ALA A 75 2.76 -10.52 -16.11
C ALA A 75 1.72 -11.10 -17.08
N ASP A 76 2.09 -12.08 -17.89
CA ASP A 76 1.18 -12.74 -18.82
C ASP A 76 0.01 -13.42 -18.08
N GLY A 77 -1.21 -13.00 -18.43
CA GLY A 77 -2.43 -13.49 -17.82
C GLY A 77 -2.69 -13.00 -16.40
N ILE A 78 -1.92 -12.02 -15.91
CA ILE A 78 -2.12 -11.41 -14.58
C ILE A 78 -2.33 -9.89 -14.73
N THR A 79 -3.52 -9.44 -14.33
CA THR A 79 -3.85 -8.01 -14.23
C THR A 79 -4.12 -7.62 -12.79
N VAL A 80 -3.85 -6.35 -12.49
CA VAL A 80 -4.09 -5.75 -11.19
C VAL A 80 -4.92 -4.48 -11.35
N THR A 81 -5.81 -4.24 -10.40
CA THR A 81 -6.50 -2.96 -10.20
C THR A 81 -6.24 -2.50 -8.78
N TYR A 82 -5.91 -1.22 -8.61
CA TYR A 82 -5.87 -0.59 -7.29
C TYR A 82 -7.22 0.02 -6.95
N PHE A 83 -7.69 -0.24 -5.74
CA PHE A 83 -8.81 0.44 -5.11
C PHE A 83 -8.29 1.23 -3.91
N ASP A 84 -8.89 2.37 -3.63
CA ASP A 84 -8.49 3.19 -2.49
C ASP A 84 -8.73 2.45 -1.16
N ALA A 85 -7.72 2.35 -0.31
CA ALA A 85 -7.80 1.60 0.94
C ALA A 85 -8.32 2.42 2.14
N GLY A 86 -8.43 3.76 2.01
CA GLY A 86 -8.90 4.61 3.12
C GLY A 86 -7.89 4.86 4.25
N HIS A 87 -6.73 4.21 4.23
CA HIS A 87 -5.78 4.17 5.36
C HIS A 87 -4.86 5.38 5.42
N ILE A 88 -4.07 5.59 4.37
CA ILE A 88 -3.22 6.77 4.18
C ILE A 88 -3.32 7.26 2.74
N LEU A 89 -2.85 8.49 2.47
CA LEU A 89 -2.82 9.02 1.10
C LEU A 89 -2.05 8.07 0.17
N GLY A 90 -2.70 7.63 -0.90
CA GLY A 90 -2.11 6.68 -1.85
C GLY A 90 -2.23 5.22 -1.46
N SER A 91 -2.79 4.89 -0.29
CA SER A 91 -3.00 3.51 0.12
C SER A 91 -3.97 2.79 -0.81
N ALA A 92 -3.70 1.51 -1.07
CA ALA A 92 -4.44 0.75 -2.05
C ALA A 92 -4.69 -0.69 -1.64
N SER A 93 -5.96 -1.09 -1.73
CA SER A 93 -6.36 -2.48 -1.85
C SER A 93 -6.13 -2.95 -3.28
N ILE A 94 -5.74 -4.22 -3.43
CA ILE A 94 -5.23 -4.81 -4.66
C ILE A 94 -6.17 -5.91 -5.10
N LEU A 95 -6.85 -5.72 -6.23
CA LEU A 95 -7.54 -6.80 -6.93
C LEU A 95 -6.61 -7.38 -7.98
N LEU A 96 -6.20 -8.63 -7.79
CA LEU A 96 -5.44 -9.41 -8.75
C LEU A 96 -6.38 -10.37 -9.48
N ASP A 97 -6.40 -10.30 -10.80
CA ASP A 97 -7.09 -11.23 -11.69
C ASP A 97 -6.05 -12.11 -12.38
N TRP A 98 -6.09 -13.41 -12.06
CA TRP A 98 -5.29 -14.43 -12.70
C TRP A 98 -6.19 -15.42 -13.45
N LYS A 99 -6.40 -15.15 -14.75
CA LYS A 99 -7.23 -15.98 -15.63
C LYS A 99 -8.66 -16.20 -15.08
N GLY A 100 -9.27 -15.17 -14.49
CA GLY A 100 -10.60 -15.23 -13.91
C GLY A 100 -10.64 -15.63 -12.42
N GLN A 101 -9.52 -16.05 -11.84
CA GLN A 101 -9.41 -16.21 -10.40
C GLN A 101 -9.15 -14.83 -9.77
N LEU A 102 -10.12 -14.33 -9.00
CA LEU A 102 -10.02 -13.03 -8.34
C LEU A 102 -9.48 -13.18 -6.92
N ILE A 103 -8.33 -12.54 -6.67
CA ILE A 103 -7.69 -12.44 -5.35
C ILE A 103 -7.73 -10.99 -4.93
N PHE A 104 -8.35 -10.70 -3.79
CA PHE A 104 -8.40 -9.36 -3.23
C PHE A 104 -7.54 -9.28 -1.97
N TYR A 105 -6.50 -8.46 -2.01
CA TYR A 105 -5.63 -8.17 -0.88
C TYR A 105 -5.90 -6.76 -0.39
N THR A 106 -6.30 -6.61 0.86
CA THR A 106 -6.76 -5.32 1.38
C THR A 106 -5.62 -4.34 1.61
N GLY A 107 -4.43 -4.84 1.97
CA GLY A 107 -3.45 -4.03 2.71
C GLY A 107 -4.01 -3.64 4.07
N ASP A 108 -3.47 -2.57 4.64
CA ASP A 108 -4.11 -1.90 5.77
C ASP A 108 -5.29 -1.08 5.24
N ILE A 109 -6.46 -1.19 5.87
CA ILE A 109 -7.70 -0.56 5.40
C ILE A 109 -8.38 0.23 6.50
N ASN A 110 -9.09 1.28 6.08
CA ASN A 110 -10.01 1.99 6.94
C ASN A 110 -11.35 2.18 6.22
N THR A 111 -12.41 1.64 6.83
CA THR A 111 -13.78 1.68 6.31
C THR A 111 -14.56 2.92 6.75
N PHE A 112 -13.95 3.80 7.56
CA PHE A 112 -14.57 5.00 8.08
C PHE A 112 -14.02 6.25 7.39
N ALA A 113 -14.91 7.19 7.08
CA ALA A 113 -14.51 8.51 6.64
C ALA A 113 -13.72 9.26 7.72
N THR A 114 -12.72 10.02 7.29
CA THR A 114 -11.87 10.88 8.12
C THR A 114 -11.81 12.28 7.52
N PRO A 115 -11.28 13.30 8.22
CA PRO A 115 -11.22 14.66 7.68
C PRO A 115 -10.40 14.81 6.38
N TYR A 116 -9.47 13.89 6.13
CA TYR A 116 -8.54 13.96 4.99
C TYR A 116 -8.70 12.83 3.98
N HIS A 117 -9.64 11.92 4.24
CA HIS A 117 -9.86 10.74 3.43
C HIS A 117 -11.31 10.33 3.60
N ASP A 118 -12.00 10.00 2.50
CA ASP A 118 -13.31 9.39 2.57
C ASP A 118 -13.19 7.96 3.14
N THR A 119 -13.91 7.00 2.58
CA THR A 119 -13.83 5.59 2.97
C THR A 119 -13.05 4.78 1.93
N ASN A 120 -12.74 3.54 2.25
CA ASN A 120 -12.18 2.59 1.30
C ASN A 120 -13.15 2.30 0.15
N LYS A 121 -12.60 1.92 -1.00
CA LYS A 121 -13.31 1.38 -2.15
C LYS A 121 -12.94 -0.09 -2.31
N TYR A 122 -13.85 -0.87 -2.87
CA TYR A 122 -13.64 -2.29 -3.13
C TYR A 122 -14.49 -2.73 -4.33
N PRO A 123 -14.08 -3.79 -5.04
CA PRO A 123 -14.88 -4.36 -6.12
C PRO A 123 -16.12 -5.08 -5.56
N THR A 124 -17.05 -5.47 -6.44
CA THR A 124 -18.11 -6.40 -6.07
C THR A 124 -17.50 -7.68 -5.50
N LEU A 125 -17.92 -8.07 -4.29
CA LEU A 125 -17.29 -9.14 -3.54
C LEU A 125 -17.75 -10.55 -3.96
N GLU A 126 -18.91 -10.66 -4.62
CA GLU A 126 -19.54 -11.95 -4.98
C GLU A 126 -18.66 -12.83 -5.89
N ASP A 127 -17.80 -12.21 -6.70
CA ASP A 127 -16.90 -12.91 -7.62
C ASP A 127 -15.50 -13.15 -7.04
N ILE A 128 -15.22 -12.67 -5.81
CA ILE A 128 -13.89 -12.80 -5.20
C ILE A 128 -13.70 -14.24 -4.71
N SER A 129 -12.66 -14.88 -5.24
CA SER A 129 -12.34 -16.26 -4.91
C SER A 129 -11.47 -16.37 -3.66
N ILE A 130 -10.60 -15.40 -3.41
CA ILE A 130 -9.71 -15.34 -2.23
C ILE A 130 -9.68 -13.91 -1.69
N LEU A 131 -9.97 -13.76 -0.40
CA LEU A 131 -9.78 -12.51 0.34
C LEU A 131 -8.58 -12.67 1.29
N ILE A 132 -7.63 -11.75 1.21
CA ILE A 132 -6.51 -11.63 2.14
C ILE A 132 -6.66 -10.27 2.83
N SER A 133 -7.11 -10.31 4.08
CA SER A 133 -7.33 -9.11 4.89
C SER A 133 -6.26 -8.96 5.96
N GLU A 134 -5.94 -7.73 6.33
CA GLU A 134 -5.32 -7.46 7.62
C GLU A 134 -6.24 -7.88 8.78
N SER A 135 -5.67 -7.96 9.98
CA SER A 135 -6.41 -8.31 11.21
C SER A 135 -5.93 -7.52 12.42
N THR A 136 -5.41 -6.30 12.21
CA THR A 136 -4.77 -5.49 13.27
C THR A 136 -5.69 -5.27 14.47
N ASN A 137 -6.99 -5.07 14.22
CA ASN A 137 -8.02 -4.84 15.24
C ASN A 137 -8.99 -6.03 15.39
N GLY A 138 -8.61 -7.25 15.02
CA GLY A 138 -9.55 -8.38 14.89
C GLY A 138 -10.37 -8.76 16.15
N LEU A 139 -9.92 -8.37 17.35
CA LEU A 139 -10.65 -8.58 18.62
C LEU A 139 -10.95 -7.26 19.35
N ARG A 140 -10.79 -6.10 18.70
CA ARG A 140 -10.95 -4.79 19.32
C ARG A 140 -12.17 -4.09 18.77
N ASP A 141 -13.05 -3.67 19.68
CA ASP A 141 -14.09 -2.71 19.35
C ASP A 141 -13.48 -1.31 19.36
N LEU A 142 -13.50 -0.66 18.20
CA LEU A 142 -13.03 0.71 18.07
C LEU A 142 -14.17 1.67 18.45
N PRO A 143 -13.96 2.60 19.40
CA PRO A 143 -14.97 3.59 19.74
C PRO A 143 -15.21 4.55 18.57
N ASN A 144 -16.38 5.17 18.52
CA ASN A 144 -16.63 6.27 17.59
C ASN A 144 -15.55 7.35 17.79
N ARG A 145 -14.99 7.83 16.67
CA ARG A 145 -13.90 8.81 16.61
C ARG A 145 -14.19 10.09 17.41
N GLU A 146 -15.45 10.47 17.59
CA GLU A 146 -15.84 11.61 18.45
C GLU A 146 -15.33 11.46 19.89
N ILE A 147 -15.37 10.25 20.46
CA ILE A 147 -14.99 10.00 21.86
C ILE A 147 -13.48 10.23 22.08
N PRO A 148 -12.55 9.63 21.29
CA PRO A 148 -11.14 9.98 21.38
C PRO A 148 -10.85 11.46 21.08
N ASN A 149 -11.54 12.07 20.13
CA ASN A 149 -11.32 13.48 19.79
C ASN A 149 -11.60 14.40 20.98
N GLU A 150 -12.70 14.18 21.71
CA GLU A 150 -13.02 14.94 22.92
C GLU A 150 -11.93 14.77 23.99
N SER A 151 -11.49 13.53 24.23
CA SER A 151 -10.46 13.23 25.24
C SER A 151 -9.07 13.83 24.97
N ILE A 152 -8.79 14.27 23.74
CA ILE A 152 -7.51 14.91 23.37
C ILE A 152 -7.54 16.41 23.66
N VAL A 153 -8.74 17.01 23.71
CA VAL A 153 -8.93 18.45 23.94
C VAL A 153 -8.97 18.77 25.44
N ASP A 154 -9.34 17.79 26.27
CA ASP A 154 -9.31 17.86 27.74
C ASP A 154 -7.89 17.65 28.33
#